data_AF-A0A225VEG7-F1
#
_entry.id   AF-A0A225VEG7-F1
#
_cell.length_a   1.000
_cell.length_b   1.000
_cell.length_c   1.000
_cell.angle_alpha   90.00
_cell.angle_beta   90.00
_cell.angle_gamma   90.00
#
_symmetry.space_group_name_H-M   'P 1'
#
loop_
_entity.id
_entity.type
_entity.pdbx_description
1 polymer ?
#
loop_
_entity_poly.entity_id
_entity_poly.type
_entity_poly.pdbx_seq_one_letter_code
_entity_poly.pdbx_strand_id
1 'polypeptide(L)'
;MLVQTVGDILSIPGIRELEQRRAAQYTAYHAVFRACRATTVAQTYLLQHKFAETMALYQYASDFLSEADEILVAQPAAKDVLLQEITRELREELAGAVSRTTAQSFLESSTRADVARLELEQLSLGEDDSKKNKKDKKRKKRQVKALVDRQDEFEAGTIEGHRELVKLPPEFRAVPCKPLLFDMAFNELEFPDLTERTKTDEEKAAEAAAGNESGGGFFGWFRK
;
A
#
# COMPACT_ATOMS: atom_id res chain seq x y z
N MET A 1 16.71 24.54 -51.70
CA MET A 1 15.98 24.76 -50.44
C MET A 1 16.47 23.69 -49.47
N LEU A 2 17.15 24.05 -48.37
CA LEU A 2 17.54 23.04 -47.37
C LEU A 2 16.27 22.68 -46.59
N VAL A 3 15.83 21.45 -46.71
CA VAL A 3 14.72 20.91 -45.93
C VAL A 3 15.25 20.61 -44.53
N GLN A 4 14.73 21.30 -43.51
CA GLN A 4 15.17 21.11 -42.12
C GLN A 4 14.10 20.46 -41.25
N THR A 5 12.83 20.69 -41.56
CA THR A 5 11.70 20.15 -40.80
C THR A 5 10.75 19.34 -41.67
N VAL A 6 9.94 18.48 -41.04
CA VAL A 6 8.88 17.74 -41.73
C VAL A 6 7.82 18.67 -42.32
N GLY A 7 7.60 19.83 -41.69
CA GLY A 7 6.75 20.89 -42.25
C GLY A 7 7.27 21.41 -43.60
N ASP A 8 8.59 21.56 -43.73
CA ASP A 8 9.22 22.01 -44.97
C ASP A 8 9.05 20.95 -46.07
N ILE A 9 9.10 19.66 -45.74
CA ILE A 9 8.82 18.56 -46.69
C ILE A 9 7.42 18.71 -47.26
N LEU A 10 6.41 18.97 -46.41
CA LEU A 10 5.02 19.13 -46.84
C LEU A 10 4.78 20.38 -47.69
N SER A 11 5.71 21.34 -47.69
CA SER A 11 5.67 22.56 -48.49
C SER A 11 6.25 22.41 -49.91
N ILE A 12 6.89 21.28 -50.20
CA ILE A 12 7.48 21.01 -51.52
C ILE A 12 6.35 20.91 -52.56
N PRO A 13 6.40 21.71 -53.64
CA PRO A 13 5.39 21.67 -54.70
C PRO A 13 5.26 20.25 -55.29
N GLY A 14 4.01 19.80 -55.48
CA GLY A 14 3.71 18.51 -56.12
C GLY A 14 3.66 17.29 -55.20
N ILE A 15 4.15 17.36 -53.95
CA ILE A 15 4.11 16.19 -53.03
C ILE A 15 2.66 15.75 -52.72
N ARG A 16 1.75 16.69 -52.55
CA ARG A 16 0.33 16.39 -52.26
C ARG A 16 -0.40 15.77 -53.45
N GLU A 17 -0.01 16.13 -54.65
CA GLU A 17 -0.70 15.74 -55.89
C GLU A 17 -0.13 14.42 -56.44
N LEU A 18 1.20 14.32 -56.51
CA LEU A 18 1.89 13.18 -57.13
C LEU A 18 2.09 12.02 -56.15
N GLU A 19 2.20 12.31 -54.84
CA GLU A 19 2.63 11.32 -53.85
C GLU A 19 1.79 11.36 -52.57
N GLN A 20 0.49 11.16 -52.72
CA GLN A 20 -0.49 11.17 -51.63
C GLN A 20 -0.09 10.27 -50.44
N ARG A 21 0.49 9.08 -50.70
CA ARG A 21 0.98 8.19 -49.63
C ARG A 21 2.06 8.84 -48.77
N ARG A 22 3.07 9.48 -49.40
CA ARG A 22 4.17 10.13 -48.69
C ARG A 22 3.69 11.41 -48.01
N ALA A 23 2.80 12.15 -48.65
CA ALA A 23 2.18 13.33 -48.05
C ALA A 23 1.45 12.97 -46.73
N ALA A 24 0.65 11.90 -46.72
CA ALA A 24 -0.04 11.43 -45.51
C ALA A 24 0.95 10.97 -44.42
N GLN A 25 1.99 10.22 -44.79
CA GLN A 25 3.02 9.76 -43.87
C GLN A 25 3.72 10.95 -43.18
N TYR A 26 4.18 11.94 -43.95
CA TYR A 26 4.83 13.13 -43.38
C TYR A 26 3.87 14.02 -42.58
N THR A 27 2.58 14.04 -42.94
CA THR A 27 1.57 14.77 -42.15
C THR A 27 1.37 14.12 -40.79
N ALA A 28 1.33 12.79 -40.71
CA ALA A 28 1.27 12.06 -39.45
C ALA A 28 2.54 12.27 -38.61
N TYR A 29 3.73 12.21 -39.21
CA TYR A 29 4.99 12.55 -38.53
C TYR A 29 4.97 13.96 -37.95
N HIS A 30 4.48 14.92 -38.72
CA HIS A 30 4.40 16.30 -38.29
C HIS A 30 3.47 16.50 -37.08
N ALA A 31 2.33 15.79 -37.03
CA ALA A 31 1.45 15.79 -35.86
C ALA A 31 2.13 15.16 -34.62
N VAL A 32 2.78 14.00 -34.78
CA VAL A 32 3.51 13.33 -33.68
C VAL A 32 4.66 14.21 -33.16
N PHE A 33 5.45 14.84 -34.03
CA PHE A 33 6.52 15.74 -33.58
C PHE A 33 6.00 17.00 -32.89
N ARG A 34 4.81 17.49 -33.25
CA ARG A 34 4.14 18.57 -32.51
C ARG A 34 3.75 18.11 -31.11
N ALA A 35 3.22 16.90 -30.97
CA ALA A 35 2.93 16.30 -29.67
C ALA A 35 4.22 16.18 -28.82
N CYS A 36 5.33 15.66 -29.37
CA CYS A 36 6.63 15.61 -28.67
C CYS A 36 7.11 16.99 -28.20
N ARG A 37 6.90 18.04 -29.01
CA ARG A 37 7.24 19.41 -28.60
C ARG A 37 6.34 19.91 -27.47
N ALA A 38 5.05 19.62 -27.53
CA ALA A 38 4.12 19.99 -26.46
C ALA A 38 4.46 19.28 -25.14
N THR A 39 4.81 17.98 -25.18
CA THR A 39 5.17 17.22 -23.98
C THR A 39 6.48 17.69 -23.34
N THR A 40 7.50 18.01 -24.14
CA THR A 40 8.76 18.58 -23.62
C THR A 40 8.54 19.94 -22.97
N VAL A 41 7.72 20.80 -23.57
CA VAL A 41 7.34 22.08 -22.95
C VAL A 41 6.54 21.85 -21.66
N ALA A 42 5.60 20.90 -21.65
CA ALA A 42 4.84 20.53 -20.45
C ALA A 42 5.75 20.07 -19.30
N GLN A 43 6.80 19.28 -19.58
CA GLN A 43 7.80 18.88 -18.58
C GLN A 43 8.49 20.10 -17.95
N THR A 44 8.78 21.16 -18.73
CA THR A 44 9.37 22.39 -18.17
C THR A 44 8.40 23.13 -17.24
N TYR A 45 7.10 23.13 -17.53
CA TYR A 45 6.09 23.72 -16.66
C TYR A 45 5.83 22.90 -15.40
N LEU A 46 5.95 21.57 -15.50
CA LEU A 46 5.89 20.67 -14.35
C LEU A 46 7.00 20.99 -13.36
N LEU A 47 8.23 21.25 -13.84
CA LEU A 47 9.35 21.69 -13.00
C LEU A 47 9.11 23.06 -12.34
N GLN A 48 8.24 23.90 -12.91
CA GLN A 48 7.84 25.19 -12.34
C GLN A 48 6.60 25.08 -11.42
N HIS A 49 6.11 23.87 -11.12
CA HIS A 49 4.91 23.64 -10.33
C HIS A 49 3.63 24.26 -10.93
N LYS A 50 3.63 24.51 -12.24
CA LYS A 50 2.49 25.04 -13.01
C LYS A 50 1.62 23.91 -13.54
N PHE A 51 0.87 23.28 -12.65
CA PHE A 51 0.15 22.04 -12.96
C PHE A 51 -1.02 22.22 -13.94
N ALA A 52 -1.70 23.37 -13.90
CA ALA A 52 -2.84 23.63 -14.78
C ALA A 52 -2.38 23.76 -16.24
N GLU A 53 -1.32 24.53 -16.48
CA GLU A 53 -0.70 24.72 -17.78
C GLU A 53 -0.10 23.41 -18.31
N THR A 54 0.53 22.64 -17.42
CA THR A 54 1.08 21.33 -17.75
C THR A 54 -0.03 20.38 -18.21
N MET A 55 -1.15 20.32 -17.49
CA MET A 55 -2.29 19.46 -17.84
C MET A 55 -2.91 19.87 -19.18
N ALA A 56 -3.09 21.17 -19.41
CA ALA A 56 -3.59 21.68 -20.68
C ALA A 56 -2.67 21.33 -21.86
N LEU A 57 -1.35 21.39 -21.67
CA LEU A 57 -0.39 20.99 -22.70
C LEU A 57 -0.39 19.49 -22.97
N TYR A 58 -0.63 18.66 -21.95
CA TYR A 58 -0.78 17.22 -22.16
C TYR A 58 -2.06 16.87 -22.91
N GLN A 59 -3.18 17.54 -22.62
CA GLN A 59 -4.41 17.41 -23.41
C GLN A 59 -4.19 17.86 -24.87
N TYR A 60 -3.51 18.98 -25.05
CA TYR A 60 -3.14 19.46 -26.38
C TYR A 60 -2.24 18.48 -27.14
N ALA A 61 -1.32 17.79 -26.45
CA ALA A 61 -0.51 16.74 -27.06
C ALA A 61 -1.33 15.50 -27.44
N SER A 62 -2.35 15.12 -26.65
CA SER A 62 -3.24 14.00 -27.01
C SER A 62 -4.07 14.29 -28.25
N ASP A 63 -4.49 15.54 -28.46
CA ASP A 63 -5.29 15.92 -29.63
C ASP A 63 -4.50 15.71 -30.93
N PHE A 64 -3.20 16.03 -30.94
CA PHE A 64 -2.32 15.75 -32.08
C PHE A 64 -2.06 14.27 -32.31
N LEU A 65 -2.05 13.47 -31.24
CA LEU A 65 -1.92 12.03 -31.36
C LEU A 65 -3.17 11.41 -31.97
N SER A 66 -4.37 11.90 -31.63
CA SER A 66 -5.61 11.50 -32.32
C SER A 66 -5.63 11.96 -33.78
N GLU A 67 -5.16 13.17 -34.09
CA GLU A 67 -5.05 13.64 -35.48
C GLU A 67 -4.14 12.72 -36.32
N ALA A 68 -3.01 12.29 -35.75
CA ALA A 68 -2.11 11.35 -36.40
C ALA A 68 -2.77 9.99 -36.68
N ASP A 69 -3.56 9.48 -35.73
CA ASP A 69 -4.31 8.22 -35.92
C ASP A 69 -5.36 8.35 -37.03
N GLU A 70 -6.12 9.44 -37.07
CA GLU A 70 -7.14 9.70 -38.08
C GLU A 70 -6.53 9.69 -39.49
N ILE A 71 -5.36 10.31 -39.66
CA ILE A 71 -4.61 10.32 -40.92
C ILE A 71 -4.19 8.89 -41.33
N LEU A 72 -3.72 8.08 -40.36
CA LEU A 72 -3.30 6.70 -40.62
C LEU A 72 -4.47 5.75 -40.88
N VAL A 73 -5.66 6.04 -40.34
CA VAL A 73 -6.91 5.32 -40.66
C VAL A 73 -7.38 5.66 -42.06
N ALA A 74 -7.34 6.94 -42.44
CA ALA A 74 -7.72 7.39 -43.79
C ALA A 74 -6.80 6.80 -44.88
N GLN A 75 -5.50 6.65 -44.60
CA GLN A 75 -4.53 6.06 -45.52
C GLN A 75 -3.64 5.00 -44.83
N PRO A 76 -4.09 3.73 -44.74
CA PRO A 76 -3.34 2.68 -44.06
C PRO A 76 -2.03 2.33 -44.77
N ALA A 77 -1.92 2.64 -46.06
CA ALA A 77 -0.69 2.47 -46.84
C ALA A 77 0.43 3.43 -46.39
N ALA A 78 0.15 4.47 -45.61
CA ALA A 78 1.14 5.42 -45.09
C ALA A 78 1.79 4.99 -43.76
N LYS A 79 1.47 3.79 -43.26
CA LYS A 79 2.05 3.24 -42.03
C LYS A 79 3.55 3.02 -42.18
N ASP A 80 4.28 3.47 -41.17
CA ASP A 80 5.71 3.27 -41.01
C ASP A 80 5.98 2.65 -39.64
N VAL A 81 6.96 1.75 -39.54
CA VAL A 81 7.31 1.06 -38.31
C VAL A 81 7.79 2.06 -37.27
N LEU A 82 8.68 2.97 -37.67
CA LEU A 82 9.23 4.00 -36.79
C LEU A 82 8.14 4.96 -36.27
N LEU A 83 7.19 5.34 -37.13
CA LEU A 83 6.08 6.22 -36.73
C LEU A 83 5.21 5.54 -35.66
N GLN A 84 4.92 4.25 -35.82
CA GLN A 84 4.11 3.50 -34.86
C GLN A 84 4.83 3.34 -33.51
N GLU A 85 6.14 3.06 -33.54
CA GLU A 85 6.96 2.94 -32.33
C GLU A 85 6.96 4.26 -31.53
N ILE A 86 7.30 5.38 -32.18
CA ILE A 86 7.33 6.71 -31.54
C ILE A 86 5.95 7.08 -31.00
N THR A 87 4.89 6.81 -31.76
CA THR A 87 3.51 7.12 -31.35
C THR A 87 3.09 6.31 -30.13
N ARG A 88 3.46 5.02 -30.07
CA ARG A 88 3.16 4.15 -28.93
C ARG A 88 3.91 4.61 -27.68
N GLU A 89 5.21 4.85 -27.78
CA GLU A 89 6.04 5.32 -26.67
C GLU A 89 5.50 6.63 -26.11
N LEU A 90 5.18 7.61 -26.97
CA LEU A 90 4.67 8.90 -26.53
C LEU A 90 3.31 8.77 -25.83
N ARG A 91 2.44 7.84 -26.24
CA ARG A 91 1.15 7.59 -25.58
C ARG A 91 1.31 7.03 -24.17
N GLU A 92 2.18 6.04 -24.01
CA GLU A 92 2.48 5.44 -22.70
C GLU A 92 3.08 6.48 -21.75
N GLU A 93 4.02 7.29 -22.25
CA GLU A 93 4.59 8.40 -21.50
C GLU A 93 3.54 9.44 -21.12
N LEU A 94 2.67 9.84 -22.04
CA LEU A 94 1.64 10.85 -21.80
C LEU A 94 0.63 10.39 -20.75
N ALA A 95 0.14 9.15 -20.84
CA ALA A 95 -0.79 8.58 -19.87
C ALA A 95 -0.18 8.53 -18.46
N GLY A 96 1.09 8.12 -18.37
CA GLY A 96 1.85 8.16 -17.13
C GLY A 96 2.07 9.58 -16.61
N ALA A 97 2.41 10.52 -17.49
CA ALA A 97 2.70 11.90 -17.13
C ALA A 97 1.46 12.61 -16.56
N VAL A 98 0.29 12.46 -17.18
CA VAL A 98 -0.98 13.02 -16.68
C VAL A 98 -1.24 12.56 -15.25
N SER A 99 -1.12 11.25 -15.00
CA SER A 99 -1.35 10.65 -13.67
C SER A 99 -0.34 11.13 -12.63
N ARG A 100 0.92 11.32 -13.00
CA ARG A 100 1.95 11.89 -12.11
C ARG A 100 1.67 13.35 -11.78
N THR A 101 1.25 14.12 -12.77
CA THR A 101 0.96 15.56 -12.62
C THR A 101 -0.23 15.79 -11.68
N THR A 102 -1.30 15.00 -11.83
CA THR A 102 -2.44 15.08 -10.91
C THR A 102 -2.04 14.70 -9.49
N ALA A 103 -1.29 13.62 -9.30
CA ALA A 103 -0.80 13.23 -7.98
C ALA A 103 0.07 14.32 -7.34
N GLN A 104 0.99 14.92 -8.11
CA GLN A 104 1.85 16.02 -7.63
C GLN A 104 1.03 17.25 -7.25
N SER A 105 0.02 17.63 -8.03
CA SER A 105 -0.82 18.78 -7.72
C SER A 105 -1.66 18.57 -6.44
N PHE A 106 -2.14 17.35 -6.20
CA PHE A 106 -2.82 16.99 -4.95
C PHE A 106 -1.88 17.06 -3.74
N LEU A 107 -0.64 16.56 -3.87
CA LEU A 107 0.35 16.64 -2.79
C LEU A 107 0.77 18.08 -2.49
N GLU A 108 0.91 18.92 -3.51
CA GLU A 108 1.28 20.32 -3.31
C GLU A 108 0.12 21.14 -2.71
N SER A 109 -1.11 20.90 -3.17
CA SER A 109 -2.28 21.57 -2.60
C SER A 109 -2.55 21.16 -1.15
N SER A 110 -2.36 19.88 -0.78
CA SER A 110 -2.51 19.43 0.60
C SER A 110 -1.44 20.03 1.52
N THR A 111 -0.17 19.98 1.12
CA THR A 111 0.93 20.58 1.88
C THR A 111 0.74 22.08 2.08
N ARG A 112 0.29 22.81 1.04
CA ARG A 112 0.00 24.24 1.15
C ARG A 112 -1.18 24.53 2.08
N ALA A 113 -2.23 23.71 2.04
CA ALA A 113 -3.36 23.83 2.96
C ALA A 113 -2.96 23.58 4.41
N ASP A 114 -2.07 22.62 4.65
CA ASP A 114 -1.55 22.32 5.99
C ASP A 114 -0.68 23.47 6.53
N VAL A 115 0.19 24.05 5.69
CA VAL A 115 0.96 25.25 6.07
C VAL A 115 0.01 26.41 6.45
N ALA A 116 -1.02 26.68 5.64
CA ALA A 116 -1.99 27.73 5.95
C ALA A 116 -2.75 27.46 7.26
N ARG A 117 -3.11 26.19 7.54
CA ARG A 117 -3.74 25.80 8.81
C ARG A 117 -2.82 26.06 10.01
N LEU A 118 -1.53 25.73 9.88
CA LEU A 118 -0.55 25.98 10.93
C LEU A 118 -0.33 27.48 11.18
N GLU A 119 -0.32 28.30 10.13
CA GLU A 119 -0.22 29.76 10.25
C GLU A 119 -1.47 30.35 10.91
N LEU A 120 -2.67 29.88 10.55
CA LEU A 120 -3.92 30.34 11.15
C LEU A 120 -4.00 29.99 12.65
N GLU A 121 -3.53 28.80 13.05
CA GLU A 121 -3.45 28.43 14.48
C GLU A 121 -2.53 29.37 15.27
N GLN A 122 -1.42 29.82 14.69
CA GLN A 122 -0.51 30.79 15.32
C GLN A 122 -1.14 32.18 15.47
N LEU A 123 -2.07 32.52 14.58
CA LEU A 123 -2.82 33.78 14.61
C LEU A 123 -4.07 33.73 15.51
N SER A 124 -4.40 32.59 16.14
CA SER A 124 -5.52 32.53 17.08
C SER A 124 -5.28 33.51 18.23
N LEU A 125 -6.05 34.60 18.20
CA LEU A 125 -6.14 35.59 19.27
C LEU A 125 -6.84 34.89 20.44
N GLY A 126 -6.04 34.42 21.39
CA GLY A 126 -6.57 34.04 22.68
C GLY A 126 -7.30 35.25 23.25
N GLU A 127 -8.59 35.10 23.55
CA GLU A 127 -9.29 36.04 24.41
C GLU A 127 -8.48 36.16 25.70
N ASP A 128 -7.91 37.35 25.89
CA ASP A 128 -7.34 37.78 27.15
C ASP A 128 -8.46 37.75 28.19
N ASP A 129 -8.57 36.65 28.92
CA ASP A 129 -9.12 36.70 30.27
C ASP A 129 -8.17 36.08 31.30
N SER A 130 -7.28 36.97 31.73
CA SER A 130 -6.86 37.20 33.10
C SER A 130 -6.76 36.00 34.08
N LYS A 131 -5.49 35.75 34.46
CA LYS A 131 -4.96 35.30 35.77
C LYS A 131 -4.31 33.91 35.83
N LYS A 132 -2.98 33.98 35.95
CA LYS A 132 -2.10 33.12 36.78
C LYS A 132 -2.07 31.63 36.42
N ASN A 133 -1.03 31.20 35.71
CA ASN A 133 -0.01 30.30 36.28
C ASN A 133 1.22 30.19 35.36
N LYS A 134 2.37 30.68 35.86
CA LYS A 134 3.70 30.47 35.31
C LYS A 134 4.16 29.03 35.63
N LYS A 135 3.74 28.02 34.85
CA LYS A 135 4.52 26.77 34.75
C LYS A 135 4.29 25.87 33.53
N ASP A 136 3.28 26.10 32.69
CA ASP A 136 3.03 25.25 31.52
C ASP A 136 3.05 26.05 30.20
N LYS A 137 4.25 26.42 29.76
CA LYS A 137 4.49 26.91 28.39
C LYS A 137 5.24 25.89 27.52
N LYS A 138 5.06 24.59 27.79
CA LYS A 138 5.25 23.59 26.74
C LYS A 138 4.05 23.73 25.81
N ARG A 139 4.27 24.37 24.66
CA ARG A 139 3.37 24.37 23.51
C ARG A 139 2.62 23.04 23.48
N LYS A 140 1.29 23.07 23.56
CA LYS A 140 0.45 21.91 23.24
C LYS A 140 0.73 21.59 21.76
N LYS A 141 1.83 20.88 21.47
CA LYS A 141 1.99 20.16 20.21
C LYS A 141 0.74 19.30 20.15
N ARG A 142 -0.11 19.56 19.16
CA ARG A 142 -1.33 18.79 18.92
C ARG A 142 -0.96 17.32 19.12
N GLN A 143 -1.53 16.68 20.14
CA GLN A 143 -1.53 15.23 20.22
C GLN A 143 -2.49 14.78 19.13
N VAL A 144 -1.95 14.74 17.91
CA VAL A 144 -2.59 14.11 16.78
C VAL A 144 -2.81 12.66 17.19
N LYS A 145 -4.05 12.16 17.13
CA LYS A 145 -4.36 10.76 17.47
C LYS A 145 -3.47 9.85 16.64
N ALA A 146 -3.05 8.71 17.20
CA ALA A 146 -2.22 7.77 16.47
C ALA A 146 -2.96 7.29 15.21
N LEU A 147 -2.24 6.98 14.13
CA LEU A 147 -2.84 6.57 12.85
C LEU A 147 -3.84 5.43 13.01
N VAL A 148 -3.56 4.47 13.91
CA VAL A 148 -4.49 3.36 14.23
C VAL A 148 -5.88 3.83 14.63
N ASP A 149 -6.01 4.96 15.33
CA ASP A 149 -7.28 5.49 15.83
C ASP A 149 -8.05 6.32 14.77
N ARG A 150 -7.46 6.57 13.60
CA ARG A 150 -7.96 7.52 12.59
C ARG A 150 -7.78 7.04 11.15
N GLN A 151 -7.94 5.74 10.92
CA GLN A 151 -7.72 5.12 9.60
C GLN A 151 -8.67 5.65 8.51
N ASP A 152 -9.82 6.21 8.91
CA ASP A 152 -10.82 6.80 8.03
C ASP A 152 -10.51 8.26 7.65
N GLU A 153 -9.52 8.88 8.30
CA GLU A 153 -9.12 10.27 8.08
C GLU A 153 -7.78 10.32 7.35
N PHE A 154 -7.79 10.76 6.09
CA PHE A 154 -6.54 10.97 5.34
C PHE A 154 -5.85 12.27 5.79
N GLU A 155 -4.66 12.13 6.38
CA GLU A 155 -3.72 13.23 6.60
C GLU A 155 -2.38 12.90 5.94
N ALA A 156 -1.93 13.76 5.03
CA ALA A 156 -0.69 13.56 4.26
C ALA A 156 0.58 13.52 5.15
N GLY A 157 0.47 14.06 6.36
CA GLY A 157 1.55 14.07 7.33
C GLY A 157 2.68 15.04 6.97
N THR A 158 3.56 15.30 7.93
CA THR A 158 4.79 16.07 7.77
C THR A 158 5.89 15.29 8.44
N ILE A 159 7.11 15.36 7.88
CA ILE A 159 8.31 14.65 8.36
C ILE A 159 8.55 14.88 9.86
N GLU A 160 8.09 16.00 10.43
CA GLU A 160 8.24 16.34 11.86
C GLU A 160 6.99 16.10 12.72
N GLY A 161 5.81 15.91 12.14
CA GLY A 161 4.52 16.05 12.85
C GLY A 161 3.65 14.79 12.95
N HIS A 162 3.81 13.82 12.05
CA HIS A 162 2.82 12.74 11.88
C HIS A 162 3.46 11.36 11.77
N ARG A 163 4.24 10.98 12.80
CA ARG A 163 4.91 9.66 12.86
C ARG A 163 4.30 8.69 13.85
N GLU A 164 3.33 9.13 14.68
CA GLU A 164 2.75 8.28 15.70
C GLU A 164 1.74 7.31 15.04
N LEU A 165 2.25 6.19 14.53
CA LEU A 165 1.44 5.14 13.92
C LEU A 165 0.56 4.46 14.97
N VAL A 166 1.16 4.17 16.12
CA VAL A 166 0.55 3.53 17.29
C VAL A 166 1.12 4.19 18.55
N LYS A 167 0.30 4.36 19.58
CA LYS A 167 0.77 4.80 20.89
C LYS A 167 1.64 3.71 21.52
N LEU A 168 2.88 4.05 21.88
CA LEU A 168 3.80 3.15 22.57
C LEU A 168 4.32 3.81 23.85
N PRO A 169 4.21 3.16 25.02
CA PRO A 169 3.58 1.85 25.27
C PRO A 169 2.05 1.90 25.13
N PRO A 170 1.39 0.75 24.87
CA PRO A 170 -0.07 0.71 24.77
C PRO A 170 -0.72 1.14 26.09
N GLU A 171 -1.90 1.77 26.00
CA GLU A 171 -2.68 2.15 27.18
C GLU A 171 -3.05 0.89 27.98
N PHE A 172 -2.77 0.92 29.30
CA PHE A 172 -3.10 -0.19 30.18
C PHE A 172 -4.62 -0.43 30.20
N ARG A 173 -5.03 -1.63 29.78
CA ARG A 173 -6.42 -2.10 29.89
C ARG A 173 -6.49 -3.22 30.90
N ALA A 174 -7.56 -3.26 31.70
CA ALA A 174 -7.80 -4.37 32.60
C ALA A 174 -7.99 -5.66 31.78
N VAL A 175 -7.11 -6.63 31.97
CA VAL A 175 -7.22 -7.96 31.36
C VAL A 175 -7.93 -8.85 32.37
N PRO A 176 -8.98 -9.60 31.99
CA PRO A 176 -9.58 -10.56 32.89
C PRO A 176 -8.53 -11.57 33.33
N CYS A 177 -8.43 -11.82 34.64
CA CYS A 177 -7.52 -12.81 35.18
C CYS A 177 -7.79 -14.18 34.54
N LYS A 178 -6.72 -14.94 34.28
CA LYS A 178 -6.82 -16.32 33.81
C LYS A 178 -7.85 -17.08 34.66
N PRO A 179 -8.81 -17.81 34.07
CA PRO A 179 -9.81 -18.54 34.84
C PRO A 179 -9.11 -19.54 35.77
N LEU A 180 -9.65 -19.70 36.97
CA LEU A 180 -9.17 -20.72 37.90
C LEU A 180 -9.44 -22.10 37.30
N LEU A 181 -8.37 -22.86 37.08
CA LEU A 181 -8.42 -24.26 36.69
C LEU A 181 -7.91 -25.09 37.86
N PHE A 182 -8.76 -25.98 38.39
CA PHE A 182 -8.36 -26.95 39.40
C PHE A 182 -8.00 -28.26 38.70
N ASP A 183 -6.79 -28.76 38.96
CA ASP A 183 -6.37 -30.09 38.51
C ASP A 183 -6.93 -31.15 39.46
N MET A 184 -8.15 -31.62 39.19
CA MET A 184 -8.80 -32.63 40.02
C MET A 184 -8.16 -34.02 39.86
N ALA A 185 -7.45 -34.29 38.77
CA ALA A 185 -6.82 -35.58 38.53
C ALA A 185 -5.68 -35.84 39.51
N PHE A 186 -5.04 -34.78 40.02
CA PHE A 186 -4.01 -34.90 41.05
C PHE A 186 -4.54 -35.47 42.37
N ASN A 187 -5.81 -35.20 42.71
CA ASN A 187 -6.42 -35.71 43.94
C ASN A 187 -6.67 -37.22 43.90
N GLU A 188 -6.78 -37.80 42.70
CA GLU A 188 -7.05 -39.22 42.47
C GLU A 188 -5.75 -40.06 42.41
N LEU A 189 -4.59 -39.44 42.61
CA LEU A 189 -3.30 -40.14 42.68
C LEU A 189 -3.12 -40.80 44.05
N GLU A 190 -3.77 -41.94 44.24
CA GLU A 190 -3.55 -42.80 45.40
C GLU A 190 -2.52 -43.89 45.07
N PHE A 191 -1.67 -44.22 46.04
CA PHE A 191 -0.80 -45.39 45.90
C PHE A 191 -1.67 -46.66 45.89
N PRO A 192 -1.41 -47.62 44.98
CA PRO A 192 -2.09 -48.90 45.04
C PRO A 192 -1.79 -49.57 46.38
N ASP A 193 -2.74 -50.33 46.92
CA ASP A 193 -2.51 -51.06 48.16
C ASP A 193 -1.29 -52.00 48.01
N LEU A 194 -0.27 -51.75 48.82
CA LEU A 194 1.00 -52.50 48.80
C LEU A 194 1.03 -53.62 49.83
N THR A 195 -0.03 -53.80 50.63
CA THR A 195 -0.11 -54.80 51.71
C THR A 195 0.28 -56.21 51.24
N GLU A 196 -0.20 -56.65 50.08
CA GLU A 196 0.14 -57.96 49.51
C GLU A 196 1.63 -58.11 49.16
N ARG A 197 2.30 -57.01 48.80
CA ARG A 197 3.72 -57.01 48.41
C ARG A 197 4.66 -56.91 49.60
N THR A 198 4.22 -56.33 50.72
CA THR A 198 5.01 -56.16 51.94
C THR A 198 4.91 -57.33 52.93
N LYS A 199 4.02 -58.30 52.71
CA LYS A 199 3.96 -59.52 53.53
C LYS A 199 5.31 -60.25 53.49
N THR A 200 5.87 -60.51 54.67
CA THR A 200 7.10 -61.31 54.85
C THR A 200 6.82 -62.78 54.50
N ASP A 201 7.87 -63.54 54.15
CA ASP A 201 7.70 -64.95 53.76
C ASP A 201 7.06 -65.81 54.87
N GLU A 202 7.22 -65.40 56.14
CA GLU A 202 6.59 -66.04 57.31
C GLU A 202 5.07 -65.78 57.38
N GLU A 203 4.61 -64.58 57.02
CA GLU A 203 3.19 -64.23 56.97
C GLU A 203 2.50 -64.80 55.72
N LYS A 204 3.21 -64.85 54.58
CA LYS A 204 2.74 -65.55 53.37
C LYS A 204 2.64 -67.07 53.59
N ALA A 205 3.57 -67.65 54.36
CA ALA A 205 3.50 -69.05 54.77
C ALA A 205 2.38 -69.30 55.80
N ALA A 206 2.11 -68.35 56.71
CA ALA A 206 1.02 -68.46 57.67
C ALA A 206 -0.38 -68.35 57.01
N GLU A 207 -0.58 -67.49 56.00
CA GLU A 207 -1.82 -67.46 55.21
C GLU A 207 -1.95 -68.66 54.25
N ALA A 208 -0.84 -69.16 53.69
CA ALA A 208 -0.83 -70.41 52.90
C ALA A 208 -1.05 -71.67 53.76
N ALA A 209 -0.74 -71.62 55.07
CA ALA A 209 -1.00 -72.69 56.03
C ALA A 209 -2.36 -72.56 56.74
N ALA A 210 -2.93 -71.35 56.83
CA ALA A 210 -4.29 -71.08 57.33
C ALA A 210 -5.37 -71.17 56.22
N GLY A 211 -4.95 -71.18 54.95
CA GLY A 211 -5.75 -71.47 53.78
C GLY A 211 -5.78 -72.96 53.44
N ASN A 212 -6.40 -73.74 54.33
CA ASN A 212 -7.08 -75.01 54.03
C ASN A 212 -6.27 -76.33 54.13
N GLU A 213 -6.05 -76.80 55.36
CA GLU A 213 -6.33 -78.21 55.68
C GLU A 213 -7.84 -78.48 55.47
N SER A 214 -8.26 -78.79 54.25
CA SER A 214 -9.33 -79.75 53.97
C SER A 214 -9.49 -80.01 52.46
N GLY A 215 -9.10 -81.21 52.03
CA GLY A 215 -9.73 -81.89 50.90
C GLY A 215 -9.11 -81.71 49.50
N GLY A 216 -8.10 -82.53 49.20
CA GLY A 216 -8.17 -83.53 48.12
C GLY A 216 -8.17 -83.10 46.64
N GLY A 217 -7.35 -83.82 45.85
CA GLY A 217 -7.53 -84.04 44.40
C GLY A 217 -6.72 -83.07 43.53
N PHE A 218 -5.60 -83.46 42.91
CA PHE A 218 -5.48 -84.44 41.82
C PHE A 218 -6.47 -84.16 40.67
N PHE A 219 -5.95 -83.67 39.54
CA PHE A 219 -6.55 -83.30 38.24
C PHE A 219 -6.83 -81.81 37.96
N GLY A 220 -5.98 -81.20 37.14
CA GLY A 220 -6.20 -79.89 36.52
C GLY A 220 -5.17 -79.47 35.46
N TRP A 221 -4.08 -80.23 35.27
CA TRP A 221 -3.27 -80.13 34.05
C TRP A 221 -4.15 -80.56 32.86
N PHE A 222 -4.36 -79.63 31.92
CA PHE A 222 -5.05 -79.80 30.63
C PHE A 222 -6.56 -80.05 30.63
N ARG A 223 -7.35 -79.01 30.32
CA ARG A 223 -8.34 -79.08 29.23
C ARG A 223 -8.88 -77.70 28.80
N LYS A 224 -8.50 -77.35 27.56
CA LYS A 224 -9.04 -76.37 26.60
C LYS A 224 -8.84 -74.89 26.87
#